data_AF-A0AAN8WN58-F1
#
_entry.id   AF-A0AAN8WN58-F1
#
_cell.length_a   1.000
_cell.length_b   1.000
_cell.length_c   1.000
_cell.angle_alpha   90.00
_cell.angle_beta   90.00
_cell.angle_gamma   90.00
#
_symmetry.space_group_name_H-M   'P 1'
#
loop_
_entity.id
_entity.type
_entity.pdbx_description
1 polymer ?
#
loop_
_entity_poly.entity_id
_entity_poly.type
_entity_poly.pdbx_seq_one_letter_code
_entity_poly.pdbx_strand_id
1 'polypeptide(L)'
;MKAEIEMRFAGLEMDNNSRLATYLHPRYKGFSSSHIAKLVQGTVAQLCDEIYEIANVAVAEDEKPTKKRNRDESPKASTSQSTNTSLKGALAIILASSSDEESEKNAKSSPTDMVHEYHNEKRLGADEDPLKWWATNITKYLV
;
A
#
# COMPACT_ATOMS: atom_id res chain seq x y z
N MET A 1 -31.82 -15.45 -22.01
CA MET A 1 -31.06 -14.19 -21.88
C MET A 1 -30.38 -14.06 -20.52
N LYS A 2 -31.09 -14.02 -19.38
CA LYS A 2 -30.46 -13.86 -18.05
C LYS A 2 -29.46 -14.97 -17.68
N ALA A 3 -29.88 -16.24 -17.81
CA ALA A 3 -29.02 -17.40 -17.52
C ALA A 3 -27.82 -17.51 -18.47
N GLU A 4 -27.97 -17.06 -19.72
CA GLU A 4 -26.87 -17.04 -20.69
C GLU A 4 -25.83 -15.97 -20.34
N ILE A 5 -26.29 -14.79 -19.91
CA ILE A 5 -25.43 -13.71 -19.42
C ILE A 5 -24.69 -14.18 -18.16
N GLU A 6 -25.40 -14.73 -17.18
CA GLU A 6 -24.80 -15.27 -15.95
C GLU A 6 -23.73 -16.32 -16.26
N MET A 7 -23.98 -17.24 -17.20
CA MET A 7 -22.99 -18.24 -17.60
C MET A 7 -21.73 -17.62 -18.25
N ARG A 8 -21.89 -16.60 -19.09
CA ARG A 8 -20.75 -15.92 -19.74
C ARG A 8 -19.89 -15.13 -18.74
N PHE A 9 -20.49 -14.64 -17.66
CA PHE A 9 -19.81 -13.83 -16.65
C PHE A 9 -19.52 -14.57 -15.34
N ALA A 10 -19.81 -15.87 -15.25
CA ALA A 10 -19.64 -16.67 -14.03
C ALA A 10 -18.21 -16.67 -13.49
N GLY A 11 -17.20 -16.51 -14.36
CA GLY A 11 -15.79 -16.42 -13.97
C GLY A 11 -15.26 -15.00 -13.76
N LEU A 12 -16.05 -13.96 -14.07
CA LEU A 12 -15.56 -12.58 -14.09
C LEU A 12 -15.15 -12.10 -12.69
N GLU A 13 -15.86 -12.55 -11.65
CA GLU A 13 -15.54 -12.23 -10.26
C GLU A 13 -14.25 -12.90 -9.76
N MET A 14 -13.75 -13.92 -10.47
CA MET A 14 -12.52 -14.64 -10.12
C MET A 14 -11.31 -14.11 -10.89
N ASP A 15 -11.50 -13.34 -11.95
CA ASP A 15 -10.42 -12.73 -12.72
C ASP A 15 -9.88 -11.47 -12.02
N ASN A 16 -8.63 -11.54 -11.57
CA ASN A 16 -7.97 -10.44 -10.89
C ASN A 16 -7.87 -9.18 -11.76
N ASN A 17 -7.67 -9.33 -13.07
CA ASN A 17 -7.55 -8.19 -13.97
C ASN A 17 -8.88 -7.44 -14.08
N SER A 18 -9.98 -8.16 -14.27
CA SER A 18 -11.32 -7.58 -14.30
C SER A 18 -11.68 -6.89 -12.98
N ARG A 19 -11.30 -7.48 -11.83
CA ARG A 19 -11.52 -6.87 -10.50
C ARG A 19 -10.72 -5.58 -10.32
N LEU A 20 -9.44 -5.60 -10.65
CA LEU A 20 -8.55 -4.44 -10.56
C LEU A 20 -9.04 -3.32 -11.49
N ALA A 21 -9.32 -3.64 -12.76
CA ALA A 21 -9.83 -2.68 -13.73
C ALA A 21 -11.16 -2.05 -13.29
N THR A 22 -12.09 -2.87 -12.76
CA THR A 22 -13.36 -2.39 -12.23
C THR A 22 -13.14 -1.49 -11.01
N TYR A 23 -12.24 -1.86 -10.11
CA TYR A 23 -11.96 -1.07 -8.92
C TYR A 23 -11.28 0.27 -9.22
N LEU A 24 -10.29 0.28 -10.12
CA LEU A 24 -9.57 1.47 -10.57
C LEU A 24 -10.44 2.39 -11.44
N HIS A 25 -11.61 1.92 -11.86
CA HIS A 25 -12.56 2.78 -12.51
C HIS A 25 -13.31 3.62 -11.44
N PRO A 26 -13.20 4.97 -11.42
CA PRO A 26 -13.72 5.83 -10.34
C PRO A 26 -15.23 5.72 -10.11
N ARG A 27 -15.96 5.27 -11.13
CA ARG A 27 -17.40 4.97 -11.09
C ARG A 27 -17.75 3.67 -10.35
N TYR A 28 -16.88 2.66 -10.43
CA TYR A 28 -17.20 1.28 -10.01
C TYR A 28 -16.39 0.81 -8.78
N LYS A 29 -15.58 1.68 -8.17
CA LYS A 29 -14.76 1.39 -6.98
C LYS A 29 -15.47 0.82 -5.74
N GLY A 30 -16.81 0.81 -5.71
CA GLY A 30 -17.60 0.13 -4.67
C GLY A 30 -18.69 -0.78 -5.23
N PHE A 31 -18.45 -1.36 -6.41
CA PHE A 31 -19.30 -2.39 -7.01
C PHE A 31 -19.11 -3.76 -6.35
N SER A 32 -17.93 -4.02 -5.79
CA SER A 32 -17.57 -5.29 -5.17
C SER A 32 -18.08 -5.43 -3.73
N SER A 33 -18.23 -6.67 -3.27
CA SER A 33 -18.46 -6.96 -1.85
C SER A 33 -17.31 -6.45 -0.98
N SER A 34 -17.55 -6.22 0.31
CA SER A 34 -16.54 -5.65 1.23
C SER A 34 -15.25 -6.49 1.31
N HIS A 35 -15.38 -7.82 1.27
CA HIS A 35 -14.21 -8.72 1.25
C HIS A 35 -13.42 -8.61 -0.06
N ILE A 36 -14.12 -8.59 -1.20
CA ILE A 36 -13.50 -8.45 -2.53
C ILE A 36 -12.82 -7.09 -2.64
N ALA A 37 -13.43 -6.03 -2.13
CA ALA A 37 -12.87 -4.67 -2.13
C ALA A 37 -11.57 -4.60 -1.32
N LYS A 38 -11.52 -5.17 -0.10
CA LYS A 38 -10.30 -5.21 0.71
C LYS A 38 -9.15 -5.96 0.03
N LEU A 39 -9.46 -7.09 -0.61
CA LEU A 39 -8.44 -7.84 -1.35
C LEU A 39 -7.86 -6.99 -2.49
N VAL A 40 -8.74 -6.37 -3.28
CA VAL A 40 -8.32 -5.53 -4.41
C VAL A 40 -7.54 -4.30 -3.95
N GLN A 41 -7.95 -3.66 -2.85
CA GLN A 41 -7.22 -2.55 -2.24
C GLN A 41 -5.79 -2.95 -1.85
N GLY A 42 -5.63 -4.09 -1.16
CA GLY A 42 -4.31 -4.61 -0.81
C GLY A 42 -3.44 -4.90 -2.03
N THR A 43 -4.02 -5.50 -3.07
CA THR A 43 -3.31 -5.76 -4.33
C THR A 43 -2.86 -4.46 -5.02
N VAL A 44 -3.70 -3.43 -5.07
CA VAL A 44 -3.33 -2.13 -5.65
C VAL A 44 -2.20 -1.47 -4.86
N ALA A 45 -2.29 -1.46 -3.53
CA ALA A 45 -1.25 -0.89 -2.68
C ALA A 45 0.10 -1.60 -2.88
N GLN A 46 0.09 -2.94 -2.92
CA GLN A 46 1.29 -3.73 -3.19
C GLN A 46 1.89 -3.42 -4.58
N LEU A 47 1.06 -3.32 -5.63
CA LEU A 47 1.53 -2.96 -6.97
C LEU A 47 2.16 -1.56 -6.99
N CYS A 48 1.60 -0.60 -6.25
CA CYS A 48 2.20 0.72 -6.12
C CYS A 48 3.57 0.68 -5.45
N ASP A 49 3.72 -0.09 -4.37
CA ASP A 49 5.02 -0.31 -3.72
C ASP A 49 6.03 -0.95 -4.69
N GLU A 50 5.63 -2.02 -5.39
CA GLU A 50 6.49 -2.71 -6.37
C GLU A 50 6.95 -1.77 -7.51
N ILE A 51 6.05 -0.94 -8.04
CA ILE A 51 6.37 0.04 -9.08
C ILE A 51 7.35 1.10 -8.55
N TYR A 52 7.15 1.58 -7.32
CA TYR A 52 8.03 2.56 -6.69
C TYR A 52 9.44 2.01 -6.46
N GLU A 53 9.55 0.77 -5.98
CA GLU A 53 10.84 0.09 -5.81
C GLU A 53 11.58 -0.08 -7.15
N ILE A 54 10.88 -0.51 -8.21
CA ILE A 54 11.47 -0.64 -9.55
C ILE A 54 11.97 0.73 -10.06
N ALA A 55 11.18 1.79 -9.87
CA ALA A 55 11.56 3.14 -10.28
C ALA A 55 12.82 3.63 -9.55
N ASN A 56 12.94 3.36 -8.25
CA ASN A 56 14.12 3.77 -7.48
C ASN A 56 15.37 2.96 -7.82
N VAL A 57 15.24 1.66 -8.07
CA VAL A 57 16.37 0.82 -8.50
C VAL A 57 16.90 1.24 -9.86
N ALA A 58 16.02 1.63 -10.79
CA ALA A 58 16.42 2.14 -12.11
C ALA A 58 17.21 3.46 -12.02
N VAL A 59 16.99 4.28 -10.98
CA VAL A 59 17.73 5.52 -10.73
C VAL A 59 19.09 5.24 -10.07
N ALA A 60 19.16 4.21 -9.20
CA ALA A 60 20.39 3.85 -8.50
C ALA A 60 21.45 3.18 -9.38
N GLU A 61 21.07 2.56 -10.50
CA GLU A 61 22.00 1.96 -11.46
C GLU A 61 22.83 3.00 -12.24
N ASP A 62 22.45 4.30 -12.22
CA ASP A 62 23.20 5.39 -12.88
C ASP A 62 24.20 6.09 -11.93
N GLU A 63 24.14 5.82 -10.61
CA GLU A 63 25.14 6.28 -9.64
C GLU A 63 26.07 5.13 -9.20
N LYS A 64 27.26 5.11 -9.81
CA LYS A 64 28.40 4.28 -9.37
C LYS A 64 28.54 4.26 -7.83
N PRO A 65 28.62 3.09 -7.17
CA PRO A 65 28.74 3.06 -5.72
C PRO A 65 30.17 3.43 -5.31
N THR A 66 30.37 4.64 -4.79
CA THR A 66 31.59 4.97 -4.06
C THR A 66 31.60 4.25 -2.72
N LYS A 67 32.38 3.17 -2.65
CA LYS A 67 32.89 2.53 -1.43
C LYS A 67 33.21 3.57 -0.34
N LYS A 68 32.62 3.42 0.85
CA LYS A 68 33.23 3.86 2.10
C LYS A 68 33.22 2.73 3.13
N ARG A 69 34.41 2.14 3.28
CA ARG A 69 34.87 1.24 4.34
C ARG A 69 35.22 2.08 5.57
N ASN A 70 34.88 1.60 6.78
CA ASN A 70 35.58 1.73 8.08
C ASN A 70 34.79 0.84 9.06
N ARG A 71 35.26 -0.31 9.60
CA ARG A 71 36.42 -0.66 10.45
C ARG A 71 36.22 -0.30 11.93
N ASP A 72 36.49 -1.30 12.78
CA ASP A 72 36.64 -1.35 14.25
C ASP A 72 35.32 -1.42 15.04
N GLU A 73 35.15 -2.21 16.11
CA GLU A 73 36.06 -3.04 16.92
C GLU A 73 35.19 -4.00 17.75
N SER A 74 35.63 -5.24 17.93
CA SER A 74 35.09 -6.12 18.99
C SER A 74 35.56 -5.66 20.37
N PRO A 75 34.78 -5.93 21.43
CA PRO A 75 35.42 -6.56 22.58
C PRO A 75 34.65 -7.78 23.10
N LYS A 76 35.42 -8.83 23.38
CA LYS A 76 35.06 -9.94 24.29
C LYS A 76 34.97 -9.40 25.72
N ALA A 77 33.96 -9.82 26.49
CA ALA A 77 34.12 -10.61 27.73
C ALA A 77 32.94 -10.42 28.71
N SER A 78 32.29 -11.55 29.02
CA SER A 78 31.83 -12.03 30.33
C SER A 78 31.07 -11.08 31.29
N THR A 79 29.81 -11.39 31.58
CA THR A 79 29.33 -11.79 32.93
C THR A 79 27.83 -12.10 32.92
N SER A 80 27.51 -13.21 33.58
CA SER A 80 26.20 -13.79 33.86
C SER A 80 25.15 -12.81 34.38
N GLN A 81 23.92 -12.86 33.86
CA GLN A 81 22.71 -12.95 34.69
C GLN A 81 21.47 -13.25 33.84
N SER A 82 20.94 -14.46 34.05
CA SER A 82 19.56 -14.80 33.74
C SER A 82 18.64 -13.83 34.49
N THR A 83 17.89 -13.01 33.75
CA THR A 83 16.64 -12.45 34.26
C THR A 83 15.56 -12.72 33.24
N ASN A 84 14.65 -13.61 33.63
CA ASN A 84 13.40 -13.86 32.91
C ASN A 84 12.70 -12.51 32.71
N THR A 85 12.73 -11.99 31.49
CA THR A 85 11.89 -10.86 31.08
C THR A 85 10.45 -11.32 31.18
N SER A 86 9.80 -11.03 32.32
CA SER A 86 8.38 -11.25 32.51
C SER A 86 7.63 -10.64 31.33
N LEU A 87 6.69 -11.38 30.76
CA LEU A 87 5.85 -10.98 29.62
C LEU A 87 5.24 -9.58 29.84
N LYS A 88 4.98 -9.22 31.10
CA LYS A 88 4.54 -7.87 31.51
C LYS A 88 5.56 -6.76 31.20
N GLY A 89 6.85 -7.00 31.36
CA GLY A 89 7.91 -6.04 31.04
C GLY A 89 8.05 -5.82 29.54
N ALA A 90 7.95 -6.90 28.75
CA ALA A 90 7.92 -6.80 27.29
C ALA A 90 6.68 -6.04 26.80
N LEU A 91 5.50 -6.32 27.37
CA LEU A 91 4.27 -5.59 27.04
C LEU A 91 4.31 -4.12 27.46
N ALA A 92 4.94 -3.78 28.58
CA ALA A 92 5.10 -2.39 29.02
C ALA A 92 5.99 -1.58 28.05
N ILE A 93 7.02 -2.20 27.48
CA ILE A 93 7.88 -1.56 26.46
C ILE A 93 7.10 -1.33 25.16
N ILE A 94 6.30 -2.31 24.73
CA ILE A 94 5.47 -2.18 23.51
C ILE A 94 4.42 -1.07 23.69
N LEU A 95 3.79 -0.99 24.86
CA LEU A 95 2.79 0.04 25.16
C LEU A 95 3.41 1.43 25.37
N ALA A 96 4.65 1.52 25.86
CA ALA A 96 5.35 2.79 26.05
C ALA A 96 5.85 3.40 24.73
N SER A 97 5.81 2.66 23.62
CA SER A 97 6.28 3.14 22.30
C SER A 97 5.20 3.84 21.47
N SER A 98 3.99 4.05 22.00
CA SER A 98 2.95 4.85 21.33
C SER A 98 3.06 6.30 21.78
N SER A 99 4.15 6.97 21.41
CA SER A 99 4.19 8.43 21.40
C SER A 99 3.53 8.89 20.12
N ASP A 100 2.34 9.44 20.29
CA ASP A 100 1.52 10.14 19.31
C ASP A 100 2.30 11.36 18.80
N GLU A 101 2.95 11.21 17.65
CA GLU A 101 3.51 12.32 16.89
C GLU A 101 2.60 12.52 15.67
N GLU A 102 1.51 13.26 15.89
CA GLU A 102 0.74 13.96 14.86
C GLU A 102 1.66 14.96 14.16
N SER A 103 2.50 14.46 13.24
CA SER A 103 3.34 15.25 12.37
C SER A 103 2.58 15.55 11.07
N GLU A 104 1.66 16.51 11.17
CA GLU A 104 1.19 17.25 10.01
C GLU A 104 2.37 18.05 9.43
N LYS A 105 3.03 17.49 8.40
CA LYS A 105 3.42 18.16 7.14
C LYS A 105 4.39 17.26 6.36
N ASN A 106 3.88 16.72 5.25
CA ASN A 106 4.64 16.14 4.15
C ASN A 106 5.29 14.77 4.39
N ALA A 107 4.66 13.90 5.19
CA ALA A 107 4.91 12.48 5.05
C ALA A 107 4.31 12.02 3.71
N LYS A 108 5.12 11.44 2.82
CA LYS A 108 4.60 10.75 1.63
C LYS A 108 3.52 9.77 2.11
N SER A 109 2.27 10.00 1.71
CA SER A 109 1.16 9.11 2.07
C SER A 109 1.51 7.70 1.60
N SER A 110 1.35 6.69 2.45
CA SER A 110 1.63 5.32 2.04
C SER A 110 0.67 4.92 0.91
N PRO A 111 1.04 3.98 0.02
CA PRO A 111 0.11 3.48 -0.99
C PRO A 111 -1.21 2.97 -0.43
N THR A 112 -1.19 2.43 0.80
CA THR A 112 -2.40 2.02 1.51
C THR A 112 -3.30 3.22 1.81
N ASP A 113 -2.75 4.34 2.27
CA ASP A 113 -3.51 5.56 2.58
C ASP A 113 -4.12 6.17 1.32
N MET A 114 -3.35 6.22 0.22
CA MET A 114 -3.84 6.72 -1.07
C MET A 114 -4.97 5.87 -1.63
N VAL A 115 -4.85 4.55 -1.55
CA VAL A 115 -5.90 3.61 -1.99
C VAL A 115 -7.16 3.77 -1.13
N HIS A 116 -7.01 3.97 0.17
CA HIS A 116 -8.11 4.22 1.09
C HIS A 116 -8.79 5.57 0.79
N GLU A 117 -8.03 6.62 0.52
CA GLU A 117 -8.58 7.92 0.13
C GLU A 117 -9.37 7.82 -1.18
N TYR A 118 -8.77 7.21 -2.22
CA TYR A 118 -9.46 6.93 -3.48
C TYR A 118 -10.77 6.17 -3.28
N HIS A 119 -10.79 5.15 -2.41
CA HIS A 119 -11.99 4.37 -2.15
C HIS A 119 -13.14 5.20 -1.58
N ASN A 120 -12.83 6.11 -0.67
CA ASN A 120 -13.81 6.92 0.05
C ASN A 120 -14.26 8.17 -0.69
N GLU A 121 -13.53 8.58 -1.73
CA GLU A 121 -13.96 9.68 -2.59
C GLU A 121 -15.31 9.40 -3.25
N LYS A 122 -16.02 10.50 -3.58
CA LYS A 122 -17.27 10.42 -4.34
C LYS A 122 -17.07 9.63 -5.64
N ARG A 123 -18.04 8.78 -5.96
CA ARG A 123 -18.06 8.05 -7.24
C ARG A 123 -18.34 9.02 -8.38
N LEU A 124 -17.70 8.74 -9.51
CA LEU A 124 -17.87 9.50 -10.73
C LEU A 124 -19.31 9.38 -11.27
N GLY A 125 -19.89 10.51 -11.67
CA GLY A 125 -21.20 10.59 -12.33
C GLY A 125 -21.23 9.83 -13.66
N ALA A 126 -22.41 9.58 -14.22
CA ALA A 126 -22.56 8.84 -15.47
C ALA A 126 -22.13 9.66 -16.71
N ASP A 127 -22.24 10.98 -16.61
CA ASP A 127 -21.92 11.99 -17.62
C ASP A 127 -20.44 12.41 -17.64
N GLU A 128 -19.71 12.09 -16.58
CA GLU A 128 -18.30 12.46 -16.44
C GLU A 128 -17.36 11.43 -17.09
N ASP A 129 -16.24 11.89 -17.63
CA ASP A 129 -15.24 11.04 -18.30
C ASP A 129 -14.22 10.50 -17.28
N PRO A 130 -14.11 9.17 -17.10
CA PRO A 130 -13.16 8.55 -16.17
C PRO A 130 -11.70 8.89 -16.45
N LEU A 131 -11.30 9.05 -17.71
CA LEU A 131 -9.93 9.37 -18.08
C LEU A 131 -9.61 10.84 -17.75
N LYS A 132 -10.56 11.75 -18.00
CA LYS A 132 -10.40 13.16 -17.59
C LYS A 132 -10.37 13.31 -16.07
N TRP A 133 -11.13 12.47 -15.36
CA TRP A 133 -11.08 12.44 -13.90
C TRP A 133 -9.69 12.06 -13.41
N TRP A 134 -9.10 10.99 -13.93
CA TRP A 134 -7.72 10.61 -13.58
C TRP A 134 -6.71 11.71 -13.93
N ALA A 135 -6.83 12.33 -15.10
CA ALA A 135 -5.97 13.44 -15.49
C ALA A 135 -6.04 14.64 -14.53
N THR A 136 -7.23 14.93 -14.01
CA THR A 136 -7.45 16.04 -13.05
C THR A 136 -6.92 15.70 -11.65
N ASN A 137 -7.03 14.43 -11.25
CA ASN A 137 -6.64 13.96 -9.92
C ASN A 137 -5.22 13.38 -9.89
N ILE A 138 -4.49 13.43 -11.01
CA ILE A 138 -3.16 12.79 -11.10
C ILE A 138 -2.22 13.37 -10.06
N THR A 139 -2.24 14.68 -9.81
CA THR A 139 -1.37 15.35 -8.83
C THR A 139 -1.68 14.95 -7.38
N LYS A 140 -2.87 14.41 -7.13
CA LYS A 140 -3.28 13.92 -5.81
C LYS A 140 -2.75 12.50 -5.55
N TYR A 141 -2.59 11.72 -6.60
CA TYR A 141 -2.23 10.30 -6.53
C TYR A 141 -0.85 10.00 -7.14
N LEU A 142 -0.08 11.03 -7.50
CA LEU A 142 1.31 10.90 -7.90
C LEU A 142 2.19 10.92 -6.65
N VAL A 143 2.96 9.84 -6.44
CA VAL A 143 3.99 9.71 -5.39
C VAL A 143 5.32 10.29 -5.87
#